data_AF-A0A954UCW7-F1
#
_entry.id   AF-A0A954UCW7-F1
#
_cell.length_a   1.000
_cell.length_b   1.000
_cell.length_c   1.000
_cell.angle_alpha   90.00
_cell.angle_beta   90.00
_cell.angle_gamma   90.00
#
_symmetry.space_group_name_H-M   'P 1'
#
loop_
_entity.id
_entity.type
_entity.pdbx_description
1 polymer ?
#
loop_
_entity_poly.entity_id
_entity_poly.type
_entity_poly.pdbx_seq_one_letter_code
_entity_poly.pdbx_strand_id
1 'polypeptide(L)'
;MPRMPLSSQPTSNPPAILASWQWSRDELAAWQLAQFNSQLARILPDNRFYRAKFADDLPSFTHLDQLSDLPLTTKQELVTSAAAEPDGISTHHTYPPSSYSRLHRTSGTSGKPLLILDTAMDWQWWSSTWQHVLQSAEVTANSRVFLAFSFGPFIGFWSAHQACVDRGAAVIPGGGLSSLARLEFMRQTCADVVCCTPSYALHLLEVAQQENWPL
;
A
#
# COMPACT_ATOMS: atom_id res chain seq x y z
N MET A 1 -2.64 29.38 33.40
CA MET A 1 -2.32 27.94 33.44
C MET A 1 -1.10 27.69 32.56
N PRO A 2 -0.01 27.08 33.06
CA PRO A 2 1.17 26.81 32.25
C PRO A 2 0.91 25.63 31.31
N ARG A 3 1.27 25.76 30.03
CA ARG A 3 1.23 24.66 29.05
C ARG A 3 2.18 23.55 29.50
N MET A 4 1.66 22.34 29.68
CA MET A 4 2.48 21.14 29.87
C MET A 4 3.39 20.94 28.65
N PRO A 5 4.64 20.52 28.83
CA PRO A 5 5.51 20.19 27.71
C PRO A 5 4.96 18.97 26.97
N LEU A 6 4.98 19.04 25.64
CA LEU A 6 4.69 17.90 24.76
C LEU A 6 5.61 16.74 25.16
N SER A 7 5.03 15.64 25.62
CA SER A 7 5.77 14.39 25.83
C SER A 7 6.40 13.99 24.50
N SER A 8 7.72 13.84 24.47
CA SER A 8 8.45 13.25 23.35
C SER A 8 7.81 11.91 22.99
N GLN A 9 7.20 11.84 21.81
CA GLN A 9 6.74 10.58 21.25
C GLN A 9 7.95 9.65 21.09
N PRO A 10 7.84 8.36 21.44
CA PRO A 10 8.92 7.42 21.19
C PRO A 10 9.12 7.31 19.68
N THR A 11 10.31 7.68 19.22
CA THR A 11 10.79 7.44 17.86
C THR A 11 10.97 5.93 17.68
N SER A 12 9.87 5.22 17.41
CA SER A 12 9.97 3.87 16.88
C SER A 12 10.30 3.97 15.40
N ASN A 13 11.59 4.14 15.10
CA ASN A 13 12.12 3.53 13.88
C ASN A 13 11.71 2.05 13.90
N PRO A 14 11.46 1.38 12.76
CA PRO A 14 11.32 -0.07 12.72
C PRO A 14 12.69 -0.72 12.43
N PRO A 15 13.58 -0.92 13.42
CA PRO A 15 14.86 -1.62 13.22
C PRO A 15 14.67 -3.12 12.98
N ALA A 16 13.48 -3.68 13.24
CA ALA A 16 13.26 -5.13 13.21
C ALA A 16 13.25 -5.72 11.79
N ILE A 17 12.75 -5.00 10.78
CA ILE A 17 12.69 -5.55 9.41
C ILE A 17 14.05 -5.39 8.69
N LEU A 18 14.85 -4.36 8.99
CA LEU A 18 16.18 -4.23 8.39
C LEU A 18 17.14 -5.36 8.84
N ALA A 19 16.93 -5.94 10.02
CA ALA A 19 17.69 -7.09 10.49
C ALA A 19 17.36 -8.39 9.72
N SER A 20 16.16 -8.53 9.13
CA SER A 20 15.76 -9.75 8.40
C SER A 20 16.39 -9.90 7.02
N TRP A 21 17.16 -8.90 6.54
CA TRP A 21 17.87 -8.94 5.26
C TRP A 21 19.08 -9.87 5.27
N GLN A 22 19.45 -10.38 6.44
CA GLN A 22 20.59 -11.27 6.63
C GLN A 22 20.19 -12.74 6.82
N TRP A 23 18.89 -13.07 6.72
CA TRP A 23 18.45 -14.47 6.83
C TRP A 23 18.98 -15.31 5.67
N SER A 24 19.41 -16.53 6.00
CA SER A 24 19.60 -17.59 5.01
C SER A 24 18.28 -17.91 4.30
N ARG A 25 18.38 -18.57 3.15
CA ARG A 25 17.19 -19.01 2.40
C ARG A 25 16.28 -19.92 3.24
N ASP A 26 16.87 -20.79 4.05
CA ASP A 26 16.13 -21.73 4.88
C ASP A 26 15.41 -21.04 6.05
N GLU A 27 16.07 -20.08 6.71
CA GLU A 27 15.44 -19.27 7.76
C GLU A 27 14.26 -18.45 7.22
N LEU A 28 14.43 -17.83 6.06
CA LEU A 28 13.36 -17.07 5.41
C LEU A 28 12.20 -17.99 5.03
N ALA A 29 12.46 -19.17 4.46
CA ALA A 29 11.44 -20.12 4.06
C ALA A 29 10.64 -20.65 5.28
N ALA A 30 11.35 -20.98 6.37
CA ALA A 30 10.71 -21.41 7.62
C ALA A 30 9.82 -20.31 8.21
N TRP A 31 10.30 -19.06 8.21
CA TRP A 31 9.50 -17.92 8.66
C TRP A 31 8.27 -17.69 7.78
N GLN A 32 8.43 -17.68 6.46
CA GLN A 32 7.32 -17.50 5.50
C GLN A 32 6.24 -18.58 5.69
N LEU A 33 6.64 -19.84 5.83
CA LEU A 33 5.72 -20.94 6.07
C LEU A 33 4.96 -20.78 7.40
N ALA A 34 5.67 -20.42 8.47
CA ALA A 34 5.06 -20.18 9.77
C ALA A 34 4.05 -19.01 9.73
N GLN A 35 4.40 -17.91 9.06
CA GLN A 35 3.48 -16.79 8.86
C GLN A 35 2.27 -17.21 8.04
N PHE A 36 2.46 -17.91 6.93
CA PHE A 36 1.36 -18.35 6.07
C PHE A 36 0.37 -19.25 6.83
N ASN A 37 0.85 -20.28 7.53
CA ASN A 37 0.01 -21.15 8.36
C ASN A 37 -0.73 -20.37 9.45
N SER A 38 -0.04 -19.45 10.13
CA SER A 38 -0.66 -18.59 11.14
C SER A 38 -1.76 -17.71 10.55
N GLN A 39 -1.58 -17.18 9.34
CA GLN A 39 -2.59 -16.38 8.68
C GLN A 39 -3.80 -17.22 8.28
N LEU A 40 -3.59 -18.41 7.69
CA LEU A 40 -4.68 -19.33 7.37
C LEU A 40 -5.48 -19.72 8.59
N ALA A 41 -4.82 -20.19 9.66
CA ALA A 41 -5.49 -20.58 10.90
C ALA A 41 -6.33 -19.44 11.50
N ARG A 42 -5.90 -18.19 11.28
CA ARG A 42 -6.57 -17.00 11.79
C ARG A 42 -7.75 -16.56 10.94
N ILE A 43 -7.67 -16.65 9.61
CA ILE A 43 -8.73 -16.15 8.72
C ILE A 43 -9.76 -17.22 8.38
N LEU A 44 -9.36 -18.49 8.27
CA LEU A 44 -10.24 -19.54 7.76
C LEU A 44 -11.51 -19.74 8.60
N PRO A 45 -11.51 -19.68 9.94
CA PRO A 45 -12.74 -19.86 10.71
C PRO A 45 -13.86 -18.87 10.33
N ASP A 46 -13.51 -17.63 10.02
CA ASP A 46 -14.47 -16.53 9.81
C ASP A 46 -14.57 -16.06 8.35
N ASN A 47 -13.63 -16.41 7.46
CA ASN A 47 -13.59 -15.90 6.10
C ASN A 47 -14.56 -16.62 5.17
N ARG A 48 -15.70 -15.97 4.87
CA ARG A 48 -16.76 -16.52 4.00
C ARG A 48 -16.27 -16.95 2.62
N PHE A 49 -15.39 -16.17 1.98
CA PHE A 49 -14.91 -16.46 0.62
C PHE A 49 -13.96 -17.65 0.60
N TYR A 50 -12.93 -17.64 1.46
CA TYR A 50 -11.90 -18.67 1.45
C TYR A 50 -12.36 -19.99 2.05
N ARG A 51 -13.34 -20.00 2.96
CA ARG A 51 -14.00 -21.24 3.41
C ARG A 51 -14.82 -21.93 2.31
N ALA A 52 -15.44 -21.16 1.43
CA ALA A 52 -16.18 -21.75 0.32
C ALA A 52 -15.22 -22.29 -0.76
N LYS A 53 -14.02 -21.71 -0.85
CA LYS A 53 -13.01 -22.03 -1.85
C LYS A 53 -12.10 -23.19 -1.45
N PHE A 54 -11.66 -23.20 -0.21
CA PHE A 54 -10.87 -24.28 0.37
C PHE A 54 -11.79 -25.28 1.04
N ALA A 55 -11.37 -26.54 1.18
CA ALA A 55 -12.09 -27.47 2.03
C ALA A 55 -12.06 -26.97 3.48
N ASP A 56 -13.11 -27.25 4.27
CA ASP A 56 -13.25 -26.81 5.66
C ASP A 56 -12.09 -27.30 6.57
N ASP A 57 -11.32 -28.30 6.13
CA ASP A 57 -10.27 -29.00 6.87
C ASP A 57 -8.86 -28.82 6.29
N LEU A 58 -8.58 -27.71 5.60
CA LEU A 58 -7.26 -27.45 5.01
C LEU A 58 -6.13 -27.61 6.07
N PRO A 59 -5.22 -28.59 5.92
CA PRO A 59 -4.19 -28.86 6.91
C PRO A 59 -3.12 -27.77 6.91
N SER A 60 -2.36 -27.69 8.01
CA SER A 60 -1.16 -26.85 8.05
C SER A 60 -0.10 -27.39 7.09
N PHE A 61 0.55 -26.46 6.40
CA PHE A 61 1.59 -26.75 5.42
C PHE A 61 2.92 -27.01 6.11
N THR A 62 3.71 -27.93 5.57
CA THR A 62 5.03 -28.34 6.10
C THR A 62 6.19 -27.83 5.26
N HIS A 63 5.94 -27.41 4.02
CA HIS A 63 6.90 -26.82 3.10
C HIS A 63 6.18 -25.88 2.11
N LEU A 64 6.91 -24.90 1.58
CA LEU A 64 6.32 -23.86 0.71
C LEU A 64 5.85 -24.39 -0.65
N ASP A 65 6.42 -25.49 -1.17
CA ASP A 65 6.03 -26.01 -2.49
C ASP A 65 4.56 -26.48 -2.51
N GLN A 66 4.02 -26.91 -1.37
CA GLN A 66 2.61 -27.29 -1.23
C GLN A 66 1.63 -26.13 -1.52
N LEU A 67 2.10 -24.87 -1.53
CA LEU A 67 1.26 -23.74 -1.92
C LEU A 67 0.77 -23.85 -3.37
N SER A 68 1.47 -24.60 -4.24
CA SER A 68 1.03 -24.84 -5.61
C SER A 68 -0.25 -25.68 -5.71
N ASP A 69 -0.59 -26.41 -4.64
CA ASP A 69 -1.79 -27.25 -4.60
C ASP A 69 -3.05 -26.43 -4.31
N LEU A 70 -2.90 -25.17 -3.87
CA LEU A 70 -4.01 -24.29 -3.57
C LEU A 70 -4.60 -23.68 -4.85
N PRO A 71 -5.95 -23.57 -4.95
CA PRO A 71 -6.57 -22.89 -6.07
C PRO A 71 -6.25 -21.39 -6.04
N LEU A 72 -5.84 -20.85 -7.19
CA LEU A 72 -5.57 -19.41 -7.35
C LEU A 72 -6.84 -18.58 -7.22
N THR A 73 -6.75 -17.40 -6.61
CA THR A 73 -7.84 -16.41 -6.59
C THR A 73 -7.72 -15.44 -7.75
N THR A 74 -8.77 -15.41 -8.57
CA THR A 74 -8.88 -14.53 -9.72
C THR A 74 -9.66 -13.26 -9.39
N LYS A 75 -9.40 -12.19 -10.15
CA LYS A 75 -10.20 -10.95 -10.06
C LYS A 75 -11.69 -11.22 -10.32
N GLN A 76 -12.00 -12.12 -11.24
CA GLN A 76 -13.38 -12.42 -11.61
C GLN A 76 -14.17 -13.01 -10.43
N GLU A 77 -13.56 -13.90 -9.64
CA GLU A 77 -14.21 -14.43 -8.43
C GLU A 77 -14.55 -13.33 -7.42
N LEU A 78 -13.62 -12.39 -7.20
CA LEU A 78 -13.86 -11.25 -6.31
C LEU A 78 -14.96 -10.34 -6.83
N VAL A 79 -15.01 -10.10 -8.15
CA VAL A 79 -16.08 -9.29 -8.77
C VAL A 79 -17.44 -9.99 -8.67
N THR A 80 -17.49 -11.29 -8.92
CA THR A 80 -18.71 -12.09 -8.76
C THR A 80 -19.19 -12.10 -7.32
N SER A 81 -18.27 -12.29 -6.36
CA SER A 81 -18.54 -12.23 -4.92
C SER A 81 -19.10 -10.85 -4.51
N ALA A 82 -18.48 -9.76 -4.95
CA ALA A 82 -18.97 -8.41 -4.69
C ALA A 82 -20.36 -8.15 -5.29
N ALA A 83 -20.65 -8.67 -6.49
CA ALA A 83 -21.94 -8.48 -7.15
C ALA A 83 -23.11 -9.20 -6.46
N ALA A 84 -22.82 -10.21 -5.63
CA ALA A 84 -23.81 -10.93 -4.84
C ALA A 84 -24.16 -10.23 -3.51
N GLU A 85 -23.33 -9.29 -3.05
CA GLU A 85 -23.54 -8.58 -1.79
C GLU A 85 -24.22 -7.20 -2.03
N PRO A 86 -25.22 -6.80 -1.22
CA PRO A 86 -25.95 -5.54 -1.42
C PRO A 86 -25.09 -4.27 -1.34
N ASP A 87 -23.99 -4.32 -0.60
CA ASP A 87 -23.04 -3.21 -0.42
C ASP A 87 -21.94 -3.17 -1.50
N GLY A 88 -21.91 -4.17 -2.40
CA GLY A 88 -20.89 -4.29 -3.45
C GLY A 88 -19.50 -4.63 -2.92
N ILE A 89 -19.37 -5.12 -1.69
CA ILE A 89 -18.11 -5.49 -1.06
C ILE A 89 -17.96 -7.01 -1.14
N SER A 90 -16.85 -7.47 -1.73
CA SER A 90 -16.60 -8.91 -1.82
C SER A 90 -16.35 -9.54 -0.45
N THR A 91 -16.80 -10.78 -0.30
CA THR A 91 -16.77 -11.57 0.94
C THR A 91 -15.39 -12.11 1.36
N HIS A 92 -14.32 -11.72 0.66
CA HIS A 92 -12.94 -12.05 1.02
C HIS A 92 -12.41 -11.24 2.22
N HIS A 93 -13.10 -10.16 2.59
CA HIS A 93 -12.87 -9.42 3.83
C HIS A 93 -13.32 -10.26 5.04
N THR A 94 -12.43 -10.45 6.01
CA THR A 94 -12.63 -11.41 7.12
C THR A 94 -13.35 -10.80 8.33
N TYR A 95 -13.12 -9.52 8.62
CA TYR A 95 -13.49 -8.88 9.88
C TYR A 95 -14.85 -8.16 9.78
N PRO A 96 -15.49 -7.79 10.90
CA PRO A 96 -16.68 -6.94 10.85
C PRO A 96 -16.35 -5.54 10.29
N PRO A 97 -17.33 -4.83 9.69
CA PRO A 97 -17.13 -3.50 9.09
C PRO A 97 -16.41 -2.48 9.99
N SER A 98 -16.66 -2.53 11.31
CA SER A 98 -16.02 -1.65 12.31
C SER A 98 -14.51 -1.83 12.45
N SER A 99 -13.95 -2.93 11.95
CA SER A 99 -12.50 -3.18 11.96
C SER A 99 -11.75 -2.46 10.85
N TYR A 100 -12.48 -2.03 9.81
CA TYR A 100 -11.90 -1.38 8.64
C TYR A 100 -11.92 0.13 8.83
N SER A 101 -10.75 0.74 8.63
CA SER A 101 -10.55 2.18 8.82
C SER A 101 -10.56 2.94 7.50
N ARG A 102 -10.38 2.24 6.37
CA ARG A 102 -10.14 2.83 5.06
C ARG A 102 -10.74 1.97 3.97
N LEU A 103 -11.14 2.63 2.89
CA LEU A 103 -11.71 2.04 1.70
C LEU A 103 -11.02 2.62 0.46
N HIS A 104 -10.64 1.75 -0.45
CA HIS A 104 -10.07 2.14 -1.73
C HIS A 104 -10.66 1.32 -2.88
N ARG A 105 -10.37 1.74 -4.11
CA ARG A 105 -10.85 1.10 -5.34
C ARG A 105 -9.70 0.78 -6.26
N THR A 106 -9.77 -0.41 -6.86
CA THR A 106 -8.88 -0.76 -7.98
C THR A 106 -9.13 0.17 -9.18
N SER A 107 -8.15 0.33 -10.07
CA SER A 107 -8.21 1.25 -11.21
C SER A 107 -9.26 0.91 -12.28
N GLY A 108 -9.86 -0.29 -12.24
CA GLY A 108 -10.93 -0.68 -13.18
C GLY A 108 -10.49 -0.88 -14.63
N THR A 109 -9.18 -0.95 -14.91
CA THR A 109 -8.64 -1.04 -16.29
C THR A 109 -9.18 -2.23 -17.09
N SER A 110 -9.61 -3.30 -16.42
CA SER A 110 -10.18 -4.52 -17.02
C SER A 110 -11.65 -4.78 -16.66
N GLY A 111 -12.40 -3.79 -16.18
CA GLY A 111 -13.83 -3.92 -15.85
C GLY A 111 -14.24 -3.23 -14.56
N LYS A 112 -15.28 -3.75 -13.90
CA LYS A 112 -15.82 -3.14 -12.66
C LYS A 112 -14.72 -2.99 -11.59
N PRO A 113 -14.49 -1.79 -11.03
CA PRO A 113 -13.59 -1.60 -9.91
C PRO A 113 -14.05 -2.39 -8.68
N LEU A 114 -13.14 -3.11 -8.03
CA LEU A 114 -13.36 -3.70 -6.72
C LEU A 114 -13.21 -2.66 -5.61
N LEU A 115 -14.10 -2.72 -4.61
CA LEU A 115 -13.92 -2.07 -3.32
C LEU A 115 -13.03 -2.96 -2.45
N ILE A 116 -12.00 -2.37 -1.85
CA ILE A 116 -11.09 -3.04 -0.92
C ILE A 116 -11.10 -2.25 0.40
N LEU A 117 -11.18 -2.97 1.51
CA LEU A 117 -11.20 -2.43 2.86
C LEU A 117 -9.91 -2.78 3.60
N ASP A 118 -9.32 -1.79 4.26
CA ASP A 118 -8.09 -1.97 5.02
C ASP A 118 -8.31 -1.64 6.51
N THR A 119 -7.78 -2.50 7.37
CA THR A 119 -7.68 -2.26 8.81
C THR A 119 -6.56 -1.26 9.12
N ALA A 120 -6.50 -0.80 10.37
CA ALA A 120 -5.37 0.03 10.81
C ALA A 120 -4.02 -0.70 10.72
N MET A 121 -4.02 -2.02 10.97
CA MET A 121 -2.82 -2.86 10.90
C MET A 121 -2.33 -3.03 9.46
N ASP A 122 -3.24 -3.18 8.50
CA ASP A 122 -2.87 -3.25 7.07
C ASP A 122 -2.13 -1.97 6.63
N TRP A 123 -2.52 -0.82 7.18
CA TRP A 123 -1.86 0.46 6.87
C TRP A 123 -0.49 0.64 7.54
N GLN A 124 -0.30 0.08 8.73
CA GLN A 124 1.03 -0.01 9.33
C GLN A 124 1.94 -0.91 8.47
N TRP A 125 1.40 -2.00 7.93
CA TRP A 125 2.13 -2.87 7.01
C TRP A 125 2.45 -2.17 5.67
N TRP A 126 1.50 -1.43 5.09
CA TRP A 126 1.75 -0.58 3.92
C TRP A 126 2.89 0.40 4.16
N SER A 127 2.84 1.14 5.26
CA SER A 127 3.89 2.10 5.60
C SER A 127 5.25 1.41 5.75
N SER A 128 5.30 0.28 6.46
CA SER A 128 6.52 -0.52 6.64
C SER A 128 7.10 -1.01 5.32
N THR A 129 6.26 -1.46 4.39
CA THR A 129 6.69 -1.87 3.05
C THR A 129 7.26 -0.69 2.27
N TRP A 130 6.57 0.45 2.27
CA TRP A 130 7.04 1.67 1.62
C TRP A 130 8.36 2.18 2.19
N GLN A 131 8.66 1.99 3.48
CA GLN A 131 9.94 2.43 4.04
C GLN A 131 11.14 1.80 3.33
N HIS A 132 11.01 0.58 2.79
CA HIS A 132 12.05 -0.05 1.97
C HIS A 132 12.23 0.65 0.62
N VAL A 133 11.13 0.99 -0.04
CA VAL A 133 11.15 1.72 -1.32
C VAL A 133 11.78 3.11 -1.12
N LEU A 134 11.35 3.83 -0.08
CA LEU A 134 11.85 5.16 0.25
C LEU A 134 13.33 5.13 0.65
N GLN A 135 13.80 4.09 1.33
CA GLN A 135 15.21 3.91 1.63
C GLN A 135 16.04 3.68 0.37
N SER A 136 15.59 2.80 -0.54
CA SER A 136 16.27 2.56 -1.82
C SER A 136 16.26 3.79 -2.73
N ALA A 137 15.26 4.65 -2.60
CA ALA A 137 15.17 5.93 -3.30
C ALA A 137 15.86 7.08 -2.54
N GLU A 138 16.61 6.78 -1.48
CA GLU A 138 17.38 7.74 -0.66
C GLU A 138 16.53 8.90 -0.09
N VAL A 139 15.22 8.67 0.08
CA VAL A 139 14.33 9.64 0.72
C VAL A 139 14.68 9.72 2.19
N THR A 140 14.78 10.93 2.73
CA THR A 140 15.06 11.21 4.13
C THR A 140 14.07 12.22 4.69
N ALA A 141 14.18 12.54 5.98
CA ALA A 141 13.39 13.60 6.59
C ALA A 141 13.68 15.00 6.00
N ASN A 142 14.80 15.17 5.30
CA ASN A 142 15.12 16.43 4.60
C ASN A 142 14.52 16.51 3.20
N SER A 143 13.98 15.42 2.67
CA SER A 143 13.41 15.37 1.32
C SER A 143 12.08 16.12 1.23
N ARG A 144 11.83 16.69 0.06
CA ARG A 144 10.61 17.40 -0.33
C ARG A 144 9.93 16.61 -1.44
N VAL A 145 9.04 15.71 -1.04
CA VAL A 145 8.44 14.69 -1.91
C VAL A 145 7.17 15.22 -2.56
N PHE A 146 7.19 15.39 -3.88
CA PHE A 146 6.03 15.78 -4.67
C PHE A 146 5.23 14.56 -5.14
N LEU A 147 3.96 14.50 -4.76
CA LEU A 147 3.04 13.45 -5.22
C LEU A 147 2.29 13.93 -6.46
N ALA A 148 2.76 13.53 -7.64
CA ALA A 148 2.25 14.00 -8.94
C ALA A 148 0.99 13.23 -9.40
N PHE A 149 0.02 13.07 -8.50
CA PHE A 149 -1.19 12.29 -8.75
C PHE A 149 -2.42 12.89 -8.09
N SER A 150 -3.57 12.59 -8.68
CA SER A 150 -4.87 12.92 -8.12
C SER A 150 -5.14 12.08 -6.87
N PHE A 151 -5.55 12.72 -5.79
CA PHE A 151 -6.05 12.06 -4.58
C PHE A 151 -7.50 11.62 -4.80
N GLY A 152 -7.65 10.45 -5.40
CA GLY A 152 -8.94 9.79 -5.64
C GLY A 152 -9.05 8.47 -4.88
N PRO A 153 -9.97 7.57 -5.26
CA PRO A 153 -10.17 6.30 -4.57
C PRO A 153 -9.04 5.28 -4.79
N PHE A 154 -8.03 5.60 -5.62
CA PHE A 154 -6.89 4.72 -5.87
C PHE A 154 -5.88 4.75 -4.72
N ILE A 155 -5.48 3.57 -4.22
CA ILE A 155 -4.68 3.38 -3.00
C ILE A 155 -3.25 3.92 -3.08
N GLY A 156 -2.60 3.83 -4.25
CA GLY A 156 -1.14 3.90 -4.36
C GLY A 156 -0.51 5.14 -3.73
N PHE A 157 -1.11 6.32 -3.92
CA PHE A 157 -0.54 7.57 -3.43
C PHE A 157 -1.01 7.97 -2.05
N TRP A 158 -2.09 7.38 -1.55
CA TRP A 158 -2.45 7.51 -0.13
C TRP A 158 -1.47 6.73 0.75
N SER A 159 -1.08 5.51 0.34
CA SER A 159 -0.07 4.74 1.06
C SER A 159 1.32 5.38 0.95
N ALA A 160 1.70 5.88 -0.24
CA ALA A 160 2.93 6.66 -0.42
C ALA A 160 2.96 7.93 0.44
N HIS A 161 1.85 8.69 0.46
CA HIS A 161 1.71 9.89 1.29
C HIS A 161 1.95 9.56 2.76
N GLN A 162 1.21 8.59 3.31
CA GLN A 162 1.35 8.20 4.71
C GLN A 162 2.79 7.77 5.01
N ALA A 163 3.40 6.95 4.16
CA ALA A 163 4.76 6.48 4.39
C ALA A 163 5.81 7.59 4.33
N CYS A 164 5.65 8.58 3.45
CA CYS A 164 6.56 9.74 3.40
C CYS A 164 6.40 10.61 4.66
N VAL A 165 5.17 10.82 5.13
CA VAL A 165 4.91 11.51 6.41
C VAL A 165 5.52 10.75 7.58
N ASP A 166 5.33 9.42 7.65
CA ASP A 166 5.90 8.57 8.70
C ASP A 166 7.44 8.60 8.68
N ARG A 167 8.03 8.78 7.50
CA ARG A 167 9.49 8.95 7.33
C ARG A 167 10.00 10.33 7.75
N GLY A 168 9.10 11.28 7.98
CA GLY A 168 9.42 12.67 8.33
C GLY A 168 9.75 13.56 7.13
N ALA A 169 9.53 13.10 5.89
CA ALA A 169 9.75 13.91 4.70
C ALA A 169 8.64 14.98 4.54
N ALA A 170 8.96 16.10 3.89
CA ALA A 170 7.98 17.12 3.56
C ALA A 170 7.18 16.71 2.32
N VAL A 171 5.91 16.36 2.48
CA VAL A 171 5.06 15.89 1.38
C VAL A 171 4.32 17.05 0.72
N ILE A 172 4.43 17.17 -0.59
CA ILE A 172 3.77 18.19 -1.41
C ILE A 172 2.64 17.53 -2.23
N PRO A 173 1.36 17.83 -1.92
CA PRO A 173 0.23 17.17 -2.55
C PRO A 173 -0.10 17.81 -3.91
N GLY A 174 0.53 17.32 -4.98
CA GLY A 174 0.31 17.80 -6.35
C GLY A 174 -1.11 17.58 -6.89
N GLY A 175 -1.82 16.58 -6.37
CA GLY A 175 -3.28 16.47 -6.48
C GLY A 175 -3.83 16.59 -7.91
N GLY A 176 -4.92 17.33 -8.08
CA GLY A 176 -5.59 17.52 -9.38
C GLY A 176 -4.99 18.63 -10.26
N LEU A 177 -3.80 19.15 -9.96
CA LEU A 177 -3.16 20.20 -10.75
C LEU A 177 -2.86 19.74 -12.19
N SER A 178 -2.87 20.68 -13.13
CA SER A 178 -2.41 20.44 -14.51
C SER A 178 -0.92 20.11 -14.54
N SER A 179 -0.44 19.49 -15.62
CA SER A 179 0.98 19.14 -15.77
C SER A 179 1.90 20.36 -15.64
N LEU A 180 1.56 21.50 -16.28
CA LEU A 180 2.33 22.73 -16.15
C LEU A 180 2.30 23.29 -14.72
N ALA A 181 1.12 23.33 -14.08
CA ALA A 181 1.01 23.79 -12.69
C ALA A 181 1.78 22.88 -11.72
N ARG A 182 1.92 21.58 -12.00
CA ARG A 182 2.77 20.68 -11.22
C ARG A 182 4.25 21.02 -11.39
N LEU A 183 4.72 21.33 -12.60
CA LEU A 183 6.10 21.77 -12.84
C LEU A 183 6.41 23.06 -12.09
N GLU A 184 5.53 24.05 -12.19
CA GLU A 184 5.62 25.32 -11.47
C GLU A 184 5.67 25.08 -9.96
N PHE A 185 4.76 24.26 -9.44
CA PHE A 185 4.66 24.01 -8.02
C PHE A 185 5.86 23.22 -7.49
N MET A 186 6.35 22.22 -8.23
CA MET A 186 7.60 21.51 -7.90
C MET A 186 8.77 22.49 -7.81
N ARG A 187 8.89 23.46 -8.73
CA ARG A 187 9.94 24.48 -8.68
C ARG A 187 9.78 25.42 -7.49
N GLN A 188 8.58 25.95 -7.28
CA GLN A 188 8.27 26.85 -6.17
C GLN A 188 8.54 26.19 -4.81
N THR A 189 8.20 24.91 -4.69
CA THR A 189 8.40 24.11 -3.49
C THR A 189 9.72 23.36 -3.49
N CYS A 190 10.64 23.66 -4.42
CA CYS A 190 11.94 23.00 -4.56
C CYS A 190 11.88 21.50 -4.27
N ALA A 191 10.89 20.80 -4.85
CA ALA A 191 10.75 19.37 -4.69
C ALA A 191 12.00 18.67 -5.25
N ASP A 192 12.56 17.75 -4.48
CA ASP A 192 13.76 16.98 -4.85
C ASP A 192 13.44 15.51 -5.16
N VAL A 193 12.23 15.07 -4.84
CA VAL A 193 11.71 13.73 -5.15
C VAL A 193 10.33 13.88 -5.77
N VAL A 194 10.07 13.14 -6.85
CA VAL A 194 8.74 13.06 -7.46
C VAL A 194 8.24 11.62 -7.45
N CYS A 195 7.03 11.41 -6.92
CA CYS A 195 6.30 10.16 -7.10
C CYS A 195 5.33 10.33 -8.27
N CYS A 196 5.63 9.68 -9.38
CA CYS A 196 4.85 9.65 -10.63
C CYS A 196 4.89 8.25 -11.26
N THR A 197 4.04 7.97 -12.25
CA THR A 197 4.25 6.79 -13.11
C THR A 197 5.37 7.14 -14.09
N PRO A 198 6.15 6.17 -14.58
CA PRO A 198 7.18 6.44 -15.58
C PRO A 198 6.63 7.16 -16.82
N SER A 199 5.46 6.75 -17.31
CA SER A 199 4.78 7.41 -18.43
C SER A 199 4.42 8.87 -18.14
N TYR A 200 4.02 9.19 -16.90
CA TYR A 200 3.68 10.54 -16.52
C TYR A 200 4.92 11.41 -16.30
N ALA A 201 6.03 10.84 -15.84
CA ALA A 201 7.32 11.53 -15.79
C ALA A 201 7.76 12.02 -17.18
N LEU A 202 7.66 11.14 -18.19
CA LEU A 202 7.95 11.48 -19.59
C LEU A 202 7.00 12.57 -20.10
N HIS A 203 5.70 12.45 -19.81
CA HIS A 203 4.73 13.47 -20.19
C HIS A 203 5.02 14.84 -19.55
N LEU A 204 5.48 14.89 -18.28
CA LEU A 204 5.89 16.15 -17.65
C LEU A 204 7.07 16.80 -18.39
N LEU A 205 8.02 16.01 -18.88
CA LEU A 205 9.14 16.51 -19.69
C LEU A 205 8.67 17.05 -21.05
N GLU A 206 7.74 16.35 -21.71
CA GLU A 206 7.13 16.82 -22.96
C GLU A 206 6.40 18.16 -22.78
N VAL A 207 5.61 18.28 -21.72
CA VAL A 207 4.91 19.53 -21.39
C VAL A 207 5.90 20.65 -21.10
N ALA A 208 6.97 20.36 -20.35
CA ALA A 208 8.02 21.35 -20.09
C ALA A 208 8.64 21.87 -21.40
N GLN A 209 8.90 20.98 -22.37
CA GLN A 209 9.43 21.37 -23.69
C GLN A 209 8.42 22.20 -24.50
N GLN A 210 7.14 21.81 -24.51
CA GLN A 210 6.09 22.50 -25.28
C GLN A 210 5.83 23.92 -24.77
N GLU A 211 5.91 24.11 -23.45
CA GLU A 211 5.68 25.40 -22.79
C GLU A 211 6.97 26.24 -22.68
N ASN A 212 8.07 25.81 -23.32
CA ASN A 212 9.41 26.40 -23.21
C ASN A 212 9.84 26.62 -21.74
N TRP A 213 9.43 25.70 -20.86
CA TRP A 213 9.76 25.73 -19.44
C TRP A 213 11.25 25.40 -19.24
N PRO A 214 11.99 26.18 -18.43
CA PRO A 214 13.39 25.89 -18.17
C PRO A 214 13.51 24.64 -17.28
N LEU A 215 14.10 23.59 -17.84
CA LEU A 215 14.49 22.37 -17.13
C LEU A 215 15.78 22.59 -16.34
#